data_AF-A0A946XPW5-F1
#
_entry.id   AF-A0A946XPW5-F1
#
_cell.length_a   1.000
_cell.length_b   1.000
_cell.length_c   1.000
_cell.angle_alpha   90.00
_cell.angle_beta   90.00
_cell.angle_gamma   90.00
#
_symmetry.space_group_name_H-M   'P 1'
#
loop_
_entity.id
_entity.type
_entity.pdbx_description
1 polymer ?
#
loop_
_entity_poly.entity_id
_entity_poly.type
_entity_poly.pdbx_seq_one_letter_code
_entity_poly.pdbx_strand_id
1 'polypeptide(L)'
;MSNAFVKLVQLYESSGYEVQSSLSPAHFPGFNLADIPFSYIYQDGVKMSRGGGLAMAELSFLECLLPMVQSQNIFVIGNSFGWTTLALGLMCPTSRIVAIDMCPRPDEALGLEVTNALGKQIEAEVIALKGKSPEDVSQIVADNFDDALDFVLIDGGHTPDQQTEDFEICKSVASDDCVYVFHDVINFGLVDSFVKIASANPQLISSLLFRTPSGMAISYPAAMADQLSPIVSAFTESDERIHALHQEGKAILSSS
;
A
#
# COMPACT_ATOMS: atom_id res chain seq x y z
N MET A 1 -5.38 -17.43 -10.64
CA MET A 1 -4.80 -16.08 -10.57
C MET A 1 -5.94 -15.09 -10.65
N SER A 2 -5.98 -14.15 -9.72
CA SER A 2 -6.83 -12.97 -9.82
C SER A 2 -6.45 -12.18 -11.08
N ASN A 3 -7.39 -11.41 -11.62
CA ASN A 3 -7.12 -10.43 -12.67
C ASN A 3 -7.45 -9.03 -12.12
N ALA A 4 -7.02 -8.75 -10.88
CA ALA A 4 -7.51 -7.60 -10.13
C ALA A 4 -7.11 -6.31 -10.82
N PHE A 5 -5.89 -6.22 -11.37
CA PHE A 5 -5.45 -5.03 -12.10
C PHE A 5 -6.37 -4.69 -13.29
N VAL A 6 -6.69 -5.66 -14.16
CA VAL A 6 -7.58 -5.40 -15.31
C VAL A 6 -8.98 -5.04 -14.85
N LYS A 7 -9.50 -5.74 -13.83
CA LYS A 7 -10.83 -5.43 -13.26
C LYS A 7 -10.86 -4.03 -12.63
N LEU A 8 -9.77 -3.61 -11.98
CA LEU A 8 -9.65 -2.30 -11.35
C LEU A 8 -9.63 -1.19 -12.39
N VAL A 9 -8.85 -1.35 -13.46
CA VAL A 9 -8.85 -0.43 -14.60
C VAL A 9 -10.26 -0.30 -15.19
N GLN A 10 -10.92 -1.43 -15.48
CA GLN A 10 -12.27 -1.45 -16.02
C GLN A 10 -13.31 -0.80 -15.09
N LEU A 11 -13.16 -0.96 -13.77
CA LEU A 11 -14.04 -0.36 -12.76
C LEU A 11 -13.99 1.17 -12.83
N TYR A 12 -12.80 1.75 -12.94
CA TYR A 12 -12.62 3.20 -13.09
C TYR A 12 -13.09 3.68 -14.48
N GLU A 13 -12.65 3.03 -15.56
CA GLU A 13 -12.97 3.44 -16.94
C GLU A 13 -14.47 3.41 -17.24
N SER A 14 -15.16 2.35 -16.79
CA SER A 14 -16.62 2.25 -16.94
C SER A 14 -17.39 3.29 -16.12
N SER A 15 -16.73 3.94 -15.15
CA SER A 15 -17.28 5.00 -14.32
C SER A 15 -16.85 6.41 -14.76
N GLY A 16 -16.23 6.53 -15.94
CA GLY A 16 -15.86 7.82 -16.54
C GLY A 16 -14.54 8.40 -16.05
N TYR A 17 -13.65 7.55 -15.52
CA TYR A 17 -12.29 7.92 -15.14
C TYR A 17 -11.26 7.35 -16.12
N GLU A 18 -10.05 7.90 -16.08
CA GLU A 18 -8.89 7.41 -16.81
C GLU A 18 -7.82 6.94 -15.82
N VAL A 19 -7.09 5.88 -16.16
CA VAL A 19 -6.05 5.30 -15.29
C VAL A 19 -4.69 5.46 -15.93
N GLN A 20 -3.76 6.07 -15.19
CA GLN A 20 -2.32 5.99 -15.46
C GLN A 20 -1.70 5.05 -14.43
N SER A 21 -0.89 4.07 -14.85
CA SER A 21 -0.14 3.21 -13.91
C SER A 21 1.11 2.63 -14.55
N SER A 22 2.18 2.51 -13.77
CA SER A 22 3.35 1.64 -14.08
C SER A 22 4.03 1.95 -15.41
N LEU A 23 4.03 3.23 -15.76
CA LEU A 23 4.70 3.71 -16.95
C LEU A 23 6.21 3.78 -16.69
N SER A 24 7.01 3.61 -17.75
CA SER A 24 8.46 3.77 -17.67
C SER A 24 8.82 5.24 -17.88
N PRO A 25 9.54 5.89 -16.95
CA PRO A 25 10.04 7.26 -17.15
C PRO A 25 10.90 7.41 -18.42
N ALA A 26 11.56 6.34 -18.85
CA ALA A 26 12.36 6.34 -20.08
C ALA A 26 11.55 6.61 -21.35
N HIS A 27 10.23 6.39 -21.32
CA HIS A 27 9.34 6.71 -22.44
C HIS A 27 8.85 8.16 -22.45
N PHE A 28 9.04 8.89 -21.34
CA PHE A 28 8.49 10.23 -21.13
C PHE A 28 9.60 11.21 -20.69
N PRO A 29 10.40 11.72 -21.63
CA PRO A 29 11.46 12.68 -21.32
C PRO A 29 10.92 13.90 -20.56
N GLY A 30 11.59 14.28 -19.46
CA GLY A 30 11.21 15.44 -18.63
C GLY A 30 10.39 15.08 -17.39
N PHE A 31 9.93 13.84 -17.24
CA PHE A 31 9.38 13.35 -15.98
C PHE A 31 10.46 12.78 -15.07
N ASN A 32 10.29 12.98 -13.76
CA ASN A 32 11.18 12.39 -12.77
C ASN A 32 10.89 10.88 -12.62
N LEU A 33 11.81 10.17 -11.96
CA LEU A 33 11.67 8.74 -11.66
C LEU A 33 10.65 8.45 -10.55
N ALA A 34 10.14 9.48 -9.87
CA ALA A 34 9.36 9.37 -8.66
C ALA A 34 7.84 9.40 -8.89
N ASP A 35 7.35 9.89 -10.04
CA ASP A 35 5.91 10.04 -10.28
C ASP A 35 5.36 8.99 -11.26
N ILE A 36 5.97 8.84 -12.44
CA ILE A 36 5.43 8.05 -13.55
C ILE A 36 5.19 6.54 -13.25
N PRO A 37 5.99 5.87 -12.39
CA PRO A 37 5.73 4.47 -12.06
C PRO A 37 4.46 4.23 -11.24
N PHE A 38 3.97 5.23 -10.51
CA PHE A 38 2.80 5.11 -9.64
C PHE A 38 1.47 5.15 -10.39
N SER A 39 0.41 4.79 -9.68
CA SER A 39 -0.95 4.81 -10.22
C SER A 39 -1.67 6.10 -9.89
N TYR A 40 -2.27 6.75 -10.88
CA TYR A 40 -3.08 7.95 -10.70
C TYR A 40 -4.37 7.85 -11.50
N ILE A 41 -5.41 8.45 -10.94
CA ILE A 41 -6.72 8.54 -11.56
C ILE A 41 -6.90 9.94 -12.14
N TYR A 42 -7.45 9.99 -13.34
CA TYR A 42 -7.75 11.21 -14.06
C TYR A 42 -9.24 11.27 -14.42
N GLN A 43 -9.74 12.48 -14.62
CA GLN A 43 -11.04 12.75 -15.22
C GLN A 43 -10.91 13.96 -16.13
N ASP A 44 -11.28 13.83 -17.40
CA ASP A 44 -11.16 14.88 -18.41
C ASP A 44 -9.74 15.48 -18.48
N GLY A 45 -8.71 14.61 -18.38
CA GLY A 45 -7.30 15.00 -18.35
C GLY A 45 -6.82 15.67 -17.05
N VAL A 46 -7.66 15.81 -16.02
CA VAL A 46 -7.29 16.37 -14.71
C VAL A 46 -6.97 15.25 -13.73
N LYS A 47 -5.80 15.31 -13.07
CA LYS A 47 -5.41 14.36 -12.03
C LYS A 47 -6.28 14.54 -10.79
N MET A 48 -6.96 13.47 -10.36
CA MET A 48 -8.00 13.51 -9.33
C MET A 48 -7.47 13.41 -7.90
N SER A 49 -6.24 12.96 -7.71
CA SER A 49 -5.58 12.95 -6.40
C SER A 49 -4.13 13.38 -6.48
N ARG A 50 -3.60 13.83 -5.35
CA ARG A 50 -2.16 14.13 -5.24
C ARG A 50 -1.35 12.88 -4.95
N GLY A 51 -1.83 12.05 -4.02
CA GLY A 51 -1.20 10.78 -3.66
C GLY A 51 -1.41 9.74 -4.76
N GLY A 52 -0.32 9.09 -5.16
CA GLY A 52 -0.36 7.95 -6.06
C GLY A 52 -0.79 6.69 -5.31
N GLY A 53 -1.45 5.78 -6.02
CA GLY A 53 -1.69 4.43 -5.53
C GLY A 53 -0.60 3.46 -6.00
N LEU A 54 -0.68 2.22 -5.51
CA LEU A 54 0.26 1.16 -5.82
C LEU A 54 0.43 0.93 -7.32
N ALA A 55 1.66 0.76 -7.76
CA ALA A 55 2.06 0.32 -9.09
C ALA A 55 1.72 -1.17 -9.34
N MET A 56 1.78 -1.62 -10.59
CA MET A 56 1.48 -2.99 -11.01
C MET A 56 2.35 -4.03 -10.30
N ALA A 57 3.64 -3.75 -10.10
CA ALA A 57 4.52 -4.66 -9.37
C ALA A 57 4.14 -4.80 -7.89
N GLU A 58 3.63 -3.73 -7.27
CA GLU A 58 3.14 -3.73 -5.89
C GLU A 58 1.79 -4.44 -5.78
N LEU A 59 0.88 -4.21 -6.73
CA LEU A 59 -0.35 -4.99 -6.83
C LEU A 59 -0.06 -6.48 -7.08
N SER A 60 0.94 -6.80 -7.89
CA SER A 60 1.37 -8.20 -8.14
C SER A 60 1.90 -8.84 -6.87
N PHE A 61 2.65 -8.10 -6.05
CA PHE A 61 3.07 -8.56 -4.72
C PHE A 61 1.86 -8.92 -3.85
N LEU A 62 0.86 -8.01 -3.78
CA LEU A 62 -0.36 -8.26 -3.03
C LEU A 62 -1.17 -9.45 -3.58
N GLU A 63 -1.27 -9.61 -4.90
CA GLU A 63 -1.94 -10.77 -5.52
C GLU A 63 -1.26 -12.11 -5.19
N CYS A 64 0.07 -12.11 -5.00
CA CYS A 64 0.78 -13.29 -4.52
C CYS A 64 0.56 -13.53 -3.02
N LEU A 65 0.55 -12.45 -2.23
CA LEU A 65 0.51 -12.47 -0.77
C LEU A 65 -0.88 -12.86 -0.23
N LEU A 66 -1.92 -12.16 -0.64
CA LEU A 66 -3.27 -12.22 -0.04
C LEU A 66 -3.92 -13.60 -0.08
N PRO A 67 -3.74 -14.45 -1.12
CA PRO A 67 -4.26 -15.82 -1.09
C PRO A 67 -3.68 -16.69 0.03
N MET A 68 -2.47 -16.39 0.51
CA MET A 68 -1.83 -17.11 1.63
C MET A 68 -2.26 -16.55 2.99
N VAL A 69 -2.54 -15.24 3.06
CA VAL A 69 -3.01 -14.60 4.30
C VAL A 69 -4.50 -14.88 4.55
N GLN A 70 -5.31 -14.94 3.50
CA GLN A 70 -6.77 -15.15 3.57
C GLN A 70 -7.49 -14.15 4.48
N SER A 71 -7.00 -12.91 4.51
CA SER A 71 -7.47 -11.81 5.36
C SER A 71 -8.98 -11.61 5.28
N GLN A 72 -9.66 -11.48 6.41
CA GLN A 72 -11.08 -11.12 6.51
C GLN A 72 -11.27 -9.66 6.93
N ASN A 73 -10.35 -9.10 7.72
CA ASN A 73 -10.47 -7.77 8.33
C ASN A 73 -9.28 -6.89 7.93
N ILE A 74 -9.44 -6.18 6.82
CA ILE A 74 -8.39 -5.39 6.18
C ILE A 74 -8.56 -3.91 6.53
N PHE A 75 -7.53 -3.30 7.09
CA PHE A 75 -7.49 -1.86 7.38
C PHE A 75 -6.47 -1.12 6.52
N VAL A 76 -6.82 0.06 6.02
CA VAL A 76 -5.95 0.87 5.17
C VAL A 76 -5.85 2.29 5.73
N ILE A 77 -4.63 2.76 5.96
CA ILE A 77 -4.35 4.16 6.27
C ILE A 77 -3.86 4.83 4.98
N GLY A 78 -4.58 5.85 4.51
CA GLY A 78 -4.29 6.53 3.24
C GLY A 78 -5.15 6.00 2.11
N ASN A 79 -6.40 6.47 2.01
CA ASN A 79 -7.29 6.06 0.93
C ASN A 79 -7.01 6.80 -0.39
N SER A 80 -6.69 8.10 -0.33
CA SER A 80 -6.58 8.96 -1.52
C SER A 80 -7.81 8.78 -2.41
N PHE A 81 -7.64 8.48 -3.71
CA PHE A 81 -8.73 8.21 -4.65
C PHE A 81 -9.21 6.75 -4.73
N GLY A 82 -8.81 5.90 -3.76
CA GLY A 82 -9.35 4.54 -3.60
C GLY A 82 -8.66 3.44 -4.40
N TRP A 83 -7.62 3.75 -5.19
CA TRP A 83 -7.01 2.78 -6.10
C TRP A 83 -6.59 1.49 -5.39
N THR A 84 -5.80 1.62 -4.32
CA THR A 84 -5.30 0.49 -3.53
C THR A 84 -6.42 -0.20 -2.75
N THR A 85 -7.31 0.57 -2.13
CA THR A 85 -8.46 0.06 -1.37
C THR A 85 -9.37 -0.83 -2.23
N LEU A 86 -9.70 -0.38 -3.45
CA LEU A 86 -10.53 -1.13 -4.39
C LEU A 86 -9.78 -2.33 -4.97
N ALA A 87 -8.46 -2.22 -5.16
CA ALA A 87 -7.63 -3.35 -5.56
C ALA A 87 -7.71 -4.49 -4.53
N LEU A 88 -7.58 -4.16 -3.24
CA LEU A 88 -7.75 -5.12 -2.14
C LEU A 88 -9.14 -5.78 -2.17
N GLY A 89 -10.20 -5.01 -2.43
CA GLY A 89 -11.56 -5.54 -2.54
C GLY A 89 -11.73 -6.54 -3.69
N LEU A 90 -11.06 -6.29 -4.81
CA LEU A 90 -11.07 -7.21 -5.96
C LEU A 90 -10.24 -8.48 -5.73
N MET A 91 -9.20 -8.41 -4.90
CA MET A 91 -8.32 -9.53 -4.55
C MET A 91 -8.92 -10.40 -3.42
N CYS A 92 -9.68 -9.79 -2.53
CA CYS A 92 -10.22 -10.41 -1.31
C CYS A 92 -11.75 -10.29 -1.27
N PRO A 93 -12.49 -11.03 -2.12
CA PRO A 93 -13.92 -10.81 -2.34
C PRO A 93 -14.83 -11.11 -1.14
N THR A 94 -14.33 -11.83 -0.13
CA THR A 94 -15.11 -12.16 1.07
C THR A 94 -14.79 -11.27 2.27
N SER A 95 -13.87 -10.32 2.11
CA SER A 95 -13.33 -9.55 3.22
C SER A 95 -14.10 -8.25 3.44
N ARG A 96 -14.00 -7.73 4.66
CA ARG A 96 -14.32 -6.36 4.98
C ARG A 96 -13.04 -5.52 4.91
N ILE A 97 -13.12 -4.42 4.17
CA ILE A 97 -12.03 -3.47 3.96
C ILE A 97 -12.49 -2.10 4.40
N VAL A 98 -11.79 -1.55 5.40
CA VAL A 98 -12.03 -0.18 5.87
C VAL A 98 -10.78 0.64 5.62
N ALA A 99 -10.91 1.67 4.79
CA ALA A 99 -9.86 2.63 4.53
C ALA A 99 -10.18 3.97 5.21
N ILE A 100 -9.15 4.63 5.75
CA ILE A 100 -9.27 5.98 6.30
C ILE A 100 -8.39 6.97 5.54
N ASP A 101 -8.85 8.21 5.47
CA ASP A 101 -8.06 9.34 5.01
C ASP A 101 -8.40 10.59 5.82
N MET A 102 -7.38 11.37 6.19
CA MET A 102 -7.57 12.60 6.98
C MET A 102 -8.26 13.69 6.14
N CYS A 103 -8.14 13.63 4.81
CA CYS A 103 -8.65 14.61 3.85
C CYS A 103 -8.37 16.06 4.33
N PRO A 104 -7.09 16.46 4.48
CA PRO A 104 -6.72 17.82 4.87
C PRO A 104 -7.25 18.89 3.91
N ARG A 105 -7.57 18.54 2.66
CA ARG A 105 -8.11 19.47 1.66
C ARG A 105 -9.56 19.14 1.29
N PRO A 106 -10.38 20.15 0.95
CA PRO A 106 -11.79 19.94 0.62
C PRO A 106 -12.05 18.97 -0.55
N ASP A 107 -11.14 18.94 -1.54
CA ASP A 107 -11.25 18.11 -2.74
C ASP A 107 -10.93 16.62 -2.49
N GLU A 108 -10.23 16.29 -1.41
CA GLU A 108 -9.85 14.90 -1.11
C GLU A 108 -11.02 14.05 -0.60
N ALA A 109 -12.04 14.68 -0.04
CA ALA A 109 -13.26 13.97 0.38
C ALA A 109 -13.97 13.28 -0.81
N LEU A 110 -13.79 13.81 -2.03
CA LEU A 110 -14.29 13.17 -3.26
C LEU A 110 -13.69 11.77 -3.44
N GLY A 111 -12.43 11.55 -3.06
CA GLY A 111 -11.78 10.25 -3.14
C GLY A 111 -12.50 9.19 -2.29
N LEU A 112 -12.97 9.56 -1.10
CA LEU A 112 -13.78 8.68 -0.24
C LEU A 112 -15.14 8.36 -0.88
N GLU A 113 -15.82 9.37 -1.43
CA GLU A 113 -17.11 9.21 -2.11
C GLU A 113 -16.99 8.26 -3.31
N VAL A 114 -15.97 8.46 -4.15
CA VAL A 114 -15.68 7.62 -5.31
C VAL A 114 -15.34 6.20 -4.88
N THR A 115 -14.50 6.03 -3.86
CA THR A 115 -14.14 4.70 -3.34
C THR A 115 -15.38 3.94 -2.88
N ASN A 116 -16.25 4.58 -2.09
CA ASN A 116 -17.48 3.95 -1.63
C ASN A 116 -18.47 3.67 -2.78
N ALA A 117 -18.52 4.52 -3.80
CA ALA A 117 -19.39 4.32 -4.95
C ALA A 117 -18.93 3.14 -5.83
N LEU A 118 -17.63 3.04 -6.10
CA LEU A 118 -17.04 1.94 -6.86
C LEU A 118 -17.01 0.64 -6.05
N GLY A 119 -16.80 0.72 -4.75
CA GLY A 119 -16.80 -0.42 -3.82
C GLY A 119 -18.11 -1.20 -3.84
N LYS A 120 -19.26 -0.54 -4.05
CA LYS A 120 -20.57 -1.19 -4.20
C LYS A 120 -20.69 -2.10 -5.43
N GLN A 121 -19.76 -2.01 -6.38
CA GLN A 121 -19.70 -2.85 -7.57
C GLN A 121 -18.76 -4.05 -7.39
N ILE A 122 -18.11 -4.17 -6.23
CA ILE A 122 -17.20 -5.25 -5.84
C ILE A 122 -17.93 -6.16 -4.84
N GLU A 123 -17.54 -7.44 -4.80
CA GLU A 123 -18.12 -8.43 -3.88
C GLU A 123 -17.76 -8.19 -2.41
N ALA A 124 -16.52 -7.77 -2.16
CA ALA A 124 -16.03 -7.41 -0.83
C ALA A 124 -16.82 -6.23 -0.24
N GLU A 125 -16.88 -6.17 1.09
CA GLU A 125 -17.43 -5.02 1.78
C GLU A 125 -16.36 -3.92 1.87
N VAL A 126 -16.44 -2.92 1.01
CA VAL A 126 -15.49 -1.80 0.94
C VAL A 126 -16.10 -0.53 1.54
N ILE A 127 -15.42 0.04 2.53
CA ILE A 127 -15.82 1.27 3.22
C ILE A 127 -14.62 2.22 3.27
N ALA A 128 -14.81 3.45 2.80
CA ALA A 128 -13.83 4.52 2.93
C ALA A 128 -14.38 5.64 3.82
N LEU A 129 -13.67 5.97 4.88
CA LEU A 129 -14.11 6.91 5.91
C LEU A 129 -13.11 8.07 6.04
N LYS A 130 -13.63 9.22 6.46
CA LYS A 130 -12.76 10.30 6.93
C LYS A 130 -12.27 9.93 8.33
N GLY A 131 -10.97 9.90 8.53
CA GLY A 131 -10.35 9.57 9.81
C GLY A 131 -8.87 9.94 9.83
N LYS A 132 -8.38 10.38 10.98
CA LYS A 132 -6.98 10.74 11.18
C LYS A 132 -6.26 9.62 11.94
N SER A 133 -5.15 9.15 11.40
CA SER A 133 -4.24 8.26 12.13
C SER A 133 -3.18 9.06 12.89
N PRO A 134 -2.81 8.66 14.12
CA PRO A 134 -3.30 7.49 14.85
C PRO A 134 -4.63 7.70 15.60
N GLU A 135 -5.11 8.94 15.73
CA GLU A 135 -6.10 9.30 16.74
C GLU A 135 -7.45 8.61 16.61
N ASP A 136 -7.94 8.40 15.40
CA ASP A 136 -9.26 7.83 15.13
C ASP A 136 -9.23 6.30 14.92
N VAL A 137 -8.04 5.68 14.81
CA VAL A 137 -7.90 4.27 14.41
C VAL A 137 -8.64 3.33 15.35
N SER A 138 -8.42 3.43 16.67
CA SER A 138 -9.06 2.51 17.62
C SER A 138 -10.59 2.58 17.55
N GLN A 139 -11.15 3.78 17.44
CA GLN A 139 -12.60 3.98 17.40
C GLN A 139 -13.17 3.47 16.07
N ILE A 140 -12.55 3.80 14.95
CA ILE A 140 -12.99 3.33 13.63
C ILE A 140 -12.93 1.82 13.54
N VAL A 141 -11.87 1.19 14.07
CA VAL A 141 -11.77 -0.27 14.08
C VAL A 141 -12.89 -0.89 14.92
N ALA A 142 -13.14 -0.36 16.13
CA ALA A 142 -14.21 -0.84 17.00
C ALA A 142 -15.62 -0.67 16.39
N ASP A 143 -15.83 0.38 15.59
CA ASP A 143 -17.13 0.67 14.99
C ASP A 143 -17.42 -0.14 13.71
N ASN A 144 -16.39 -0.68 13.05
CA ASN A 144 -16.52 -1.29 11.73
C ASN A 144 -16.10 -2.78 11.67
N PHE A 145 -15.36 -3.29 12.64
CA PHE A 145 -14.97 -4.70 12.69
C PHE A 145 -15.49 -5.37 13.96
N ASP A 146 -16.05 -6.56 13.79
CA ASP A 146 -16.50 -7.40 14.91
C ASP A 146 -15.33 -8.17 15.55
N ASP A 147 -14.28 -8.42 14.77
CA ASP A 147 -13.06 -9.13 15.15
C ASP A 147 -11.81 -8.27 14.89
N ALA A 148 -10.67 -8.68 15.43
CA ALA A 148 -9.40 -7.96 15.27
C ALA A 148 -8.94 -7.90 13.81
N LEU A 149 -8.09 -6.92 13.49
CA LEU A 149 -7.48 -6.79 12.17
C LEU A 149 -6.54 -7.97 11.87
N ASP A 150 -6.52 -8.44 10.63
CA ASP A 150 -5.60 -9.47 10.16
C ASP A 150 -4.74 -9.04 8.96
N PHE A 151 -5.02 -7.86 8.41
CA PHE A 151 -4.16 -7.21 7.44
C PHE A 151 -4.25 -5.69 7.55
N VAL A 152 -3.10 -5.03 7.51
CA VAL A 152 -2.99 -3.57 7.56
C VAL A 152 -2.09 -3.07 6.44
N LEU A 153 -2.56 -2.06 5.69
CA LEU A 153 -1.75 -1.30 4.75
C LEU A 153 -1.56 0.15 5.25
N ILE A 154 -0.31 0.56 5.42
CA ILE A 154 0.07 1.88 5.93
C ILE A 154 0.66 2.72 4.78
N ASP A 155 -0.05 3.77 4.41
CA ASP A 155 0.30 4.73 3.35
C ASP A 155 -0.08 6.18 3.76
N GLY A 156 0.05 6.49 5.06
CA GLY A 156 -0.29 7.78 5.65
C GLY A 156 0.92 8.67 5.95
N GLY A 157 0.83 9.95 5.59
CA GLY A 157 1.68 11.06 6.08
C GLY A 157 3.16 11.07 5.66
N HIS A 158 3.76 9.91 5.38
CA HIS A 158 5.14 9.71 4.92
C HIS A 158 6.21 10.43 5.75
N THR A 159 6.07 10.38 7.09
CA THR A 159 7.12 10.80 8.02
C THR A 159 7.55 9.65 8.92
N PRO A 160 8.80 9.63 9.42
CA PRO A 160 9.27 8.56 10.30
C PRO A 160 8.42 8.38 11.56
N ASP A 161 7.98 9.49 12.16
CA ASP A 161 7.15 9.47 13.36
C ASP A 161 5.75 8.91 13.04
N GLN A 162 5.11 9.40 11.96
CA GLN A 162 3.80 8.90 11.53
C GLN A 162 3.83 7.41 11.20
N GLN A 163 4.88 6.92 10.50
CA GLN A 163 5.01 5.49 10.19
C GLN A 163 5.04 4.63 11.47
N THR A 164 5.73 5.11 12.50
CA THR A 164 5.83 4.42 13.79
C THR A 164 4.50 4.49 14.55
N GLU A 165 3.86 5.65 14.58
CA GLU A 165 2.57 5.85 15.24
C GLU A 165 1.45 5.02 14.59
N ASP A 166 1.38 5.00 13.25
CA ASP A 166 0.44 4.20 12.48
C ASP A 166 0.60 2.70 12.73
N PHE A 167 1.85 2.22 12.75
CA PHE A 167 2.12 0.83 13.05
C PHE A 167 1.69 0.45 14.47
N GLU A 168 2.10 1.23 15.47
CA GLU A 168 1.83 0.88 16.87
C GLU A 168 0.32 0.95 17.18
N ILE A 169 -0.41 1.93 16.64
CA ILE A 169 -1.85 1.99 16.84
C ILE A 169 -2.58 0.83 16.16
N CYS A 170 -2.23 0.51 14.91
CA CYS A 170 -2.83 -0.62 14.20
C CYS A 170 -2.52 -1.94 14.88
N LYS A 171 -1.27 -2.15 15.29
CA LYS A 171 -0.86 -3.35 16.03
C LYS A 171 -1.62 -3.50 17.35
N SER A 172 -1.97 -2.41 18.03
CA SER A 172 -2.72 -2.48 19.30
C SER A 172 -4.16 -2.99 19.16
N VAL A 173 -4.72 -2.97 17.94
CA VAL A 173 -6.09 -3.42 17.62
C VAL A 173 -6.11 -4.59 16.62
N ALA A 174 -4.94 -5.12 16.30
CA ALA A 174 -4.77 -6.24 15.39
C ALA A 174 -4.65 -7.57 16.14
N SER A 175 -4.91 -8.65 15.42
CA SER A 175 -4.61 -10.01 15.87
C SER A 175 -3.09 -10.26 15.89
N ASP A 176 -2.65 -11.27 16.65
CA ASP A 176 -1.26 -11.72 16.66
C ASP A 176 -0.79 -12.25 15.28
N ASP A 177 -1.75 -12.65 14.43
CA ASP A 177 -1.50 -13.18 13.07
C ASP A 177 -1.52 -12.09 11.98
N CYS A 178 -1.67 -10.81 12.36
CA CYS A 178 -1.81 -9.72 11.40
C CYS A 178 -0.56 -9.47 10.56
N VAL A 179 -0.76 -9.24 9.26
CA VAL A 179 0.28 -8.82 8.30
C VAL A 179 0.22 -7.32 8.08
N TYR A 180 1.38 -6.66 8.09
CA TYR A 180 1.51 -5.21 7.92
C TYR A 180 2.32 -4.90 6.66
N VAL A 181 1.75 -4.13 5.74
CA VAL A 181 2.43 -3.62 4.55
C VAL A 181 2.60 -2.12 4.67
N PHE A 182 3.80 -1.64 4.40
CA PHE A 182 4.18 -0.23 4.46
C PHE A 182 4.49 0.23 3.04
N HIS A 183 3.76 1.24 2.57
CA HIS A 183 4.02 1.84 1.27
C HIS A 183 5.13 2.90 1.36
N ASP A 184 5.79 3.20 0.24
CA ASP A 184 6.70 4.35 0.11
C ASP A 184 7.94 4.39 1.03
N VAL A 185 8.33 3.25 1.62
CA VAL A 185 9.38 3.22 2.65
C VAL A 185 10.74 3.70 2.14
N ILE A 186 11.23 3.17 1.03
CA ILE A 186 12.55 3.56 0.50
C ILE A 186 12.47 4.95 -0.14
N ASN A 187 11.48 5.19 -1.01
CA ASN A 187 11.40 6.44 -1.78
C ASN A 187 11.16 7.68 -0.91
N PHE A 188 10.53 7.52 0.26
CA PHE A 188 10.31 8.63 1.21
C PHE A 188 11.31 8.63 2.38
N GLY A 189 12.37 7.81 2.33
CA GLY A 189 13.42 7.83 3.34
C GLY A 189 12.99 7.34 4.71
N LEU A 190 12.02 6.41 4.76
CA LEU A 190 11.43 5.86 5.99
C LEU A 190 12.10 4.55 6.45
N VAL A 191 13.23 4.18 5.82
CA VAL A 191 13.95 2.93 6.14
C VAL A 191 14.38 2.90 7.61
N ASP A 192 14.86 4.01 8.16
CA ASP A 192 15.35 4.06 9.55
C ASP A 192 14.23 3.84 10.58
N SER A 193 13.03 4.40 10.35
CA SER A 193 11.87 4.14 11.21
C SER A 193 11.38 2.70 11.06
N PHE A 194 11.33 2.18 9.83
CA PHE A 194 10.96 0.78 9.59
C PHE A 194 11.91 -0.20 10.29
N VAL A 195 13.23 0.05 10.24
CA VAL A 195 14.23 -0.78 10.95
C VAL A 195 14.04 -0.73 12.46
N LYS A 196 13.66 0.43 13.03
CA LYS A 196 13.32 0.54 14.46
C LYS A 196 12.06 -0.26 14.80
N ILE A 197 11.02 -0.17 13.97
CA ILE A 197 9.80 -0.98 14.11
C ILE A 197 10.15 -2.47 14.11
N ALA A 198 10.91 -2.93 13.11
CA ALA A 198 11.34 -4.33 13.01
C ALA A 198 12.14 -4.77 14.24
N SER A 199 13.10 -3.95 14.69
CA SER A 199 13.95 -4.25 15.85
C SER A 199 13.16 -4.33 17.16
N ALA A 200 12.11 -3.51 17.31
CA ALA A 200 11.23 -3.52 18.47
C ALA A 200 10.23 -4.68 18.45
N ASN A 201 10.09 -5.39 17.32
CA ASN A 201 9.11 -6.44 17.10
C ASN A 201 9.76 -7.74 16.59
N PRO A 202 10.67 -8.36 17.36
CA PRO A 202 11.43 -9.54 16.92
C PRO A 202 10.57 -10.80 16.66
N GLN A 203 9.31 -10.79 17.07
CA GLN A 203 8.33 -11.82 16.75
C GLN A 203 7.80 -11.75 15.30
N LEU A 204 8.02 -10.61 14.64
CA LEU A 204 7.68 -10.40 13.23
C LEU A 204 8.92 -10.60 12.37
N ILE A 205 8.73 -11.18 11.19
CA ILE A 205 9.71 -11.16 10.11
C ILE A 205 9.44 -9.91 9.28
N SER A 206 10.46 -9.07 9.12
CA SER A 206 10.38 -7.79 8.42
C SER A 206 11.32 -7.75 7.22
N SER A 207 10.87 -7.19 6.10
CA SER A 207 11.68 -7.06 4.88
C SER A 207 11.33 -5.79 4.12
N LEU A 208 12.35 -5.11 3.60
CA LEU A 208 12.21 -4.13 2.53
C LEU A 208 11.97 -4.87 1.19
N LEU A 209 11.21 -4.27 0.28
CA LEU A 209 10.80 -4.86 -1.00
C LEU A 209 11.39 -4.07 -2.17
N PHE A 210 12.70 -4.25 -2.42
CA PHE A 210 13.45 -3.50 -3.43
C PHE A 210 12.99 -3.68 -4.89
N ARG A 211 12.16 -4.69 -5.18
CA ARG A 211 11.57 -4.90 -6.52
C ARG A 211 10.20 -4.26 -6.68
N THR A 212 9.79 -3.42 -5.72
CA THR A 212 8.61 -2.57 -5.81
C THR A 212 9.05 -1.13 -6.12
N PRO A 213 8.37 -0.38 -7.03
CA PRO A 213 8.78 0.96 -7.42
C PRO A 213 8.85 1.98 -6.29
N SER A 214 7.95 1.91 -5.29
CA SER A 214 8.01 2.73 -4.06
C SER A 214 9.14 2.32 -3.10
N GLY A 215 9.57 1.06 -3.22
CA GLY A 215 10.32 0.38 -2.17
C GLY A 215 9.47 0.20 -0.91
N MET A 216 8.37 -0.54 -1.03
CA MET A 216 7.52 -0.96 0.09
C MET A 216 8.31 -1.76 1.14
N ALA A 217 7.69 -1.98 2.29
CA ALA A 217 8.14 -2.94 3.28
C ALA A 217 6.99 -3.81 3.78
N ILE A 218 7.31 -4.93 4.40
CA ILE A 218 6.34 -5.84 5.01
C ILE A 218 6.86 -6.33 6.36
N SER A 219 5.96 -6.49 7.32
CA SER A 219 6.17 -7.22 8.58
C SER A 219 5.06 -8.26 8.76
N TYR A 220 5.40 -9.50 9.07
CA TYR A 220 4.44 -10.59 9.25
C TYR A 220 4.86 -11.57 10.35
N PRO A 221 3.93 -12.31 10.98
CA PRO A 221 4.25 -13.23 12.07
C PRO A 221 5.21 -14.33 11.63
N ALA A 222 6.18 -14.68 12.48
CA ALA A 222 7.12 -15.76 12.19
C ALA A 222 6.44 -17.12 11.96
N ALA A 223 5.23 -17.33 12.51
CA ALA A 223 4.42 -18.52 12.28
C ALA A 223 4.00 -18.69 10.79
N MET A 224 4.00 -17.61 10.01
CA MET A 224 3.64 -17.63 8.58
C MET A 224 4.86 -17.72 7.65
N ALA A 225 6.07 -17.89 8.19
CA ALA A 225 7.33 -17.88 7.42
C ALA A 225 7.34 -18.86 6.24
N ASP A 226 6.93 -20.10 6.47
CA ASP A 226 6.94 -21.16 5.45
C ASP A 226 6.11 -20.79 4.21
N GLN A 227 5.05 -20.00 4.40
CA GLN A 227 4.14 -19.60 3.32
C GLN A 227 4.55 -18.26 2.69
N LEU A 228 4.95 -17.28 3.51
CA LEU A 228 5.16 -15.90 3.04
C LEU A 228 6.60 -15.60 2.64
N SER A 229 7.60 -16.23 3.24
CA SER A 229 9.02 -15.93 2.96
C SER A 229 9.43 -16.17 1.49
N PRO A 230 8.93 -17.20 0.77
CA PRO A 230 9.22 -17.35 -0.66
C PRO A 230 8.67 -16.21 -1.51
N ILE A 231 7.48 -15.70 -1.17
CA ILE A 231 6.86 -14.55 -1.85
C ILE A 231 7.69 -13.30 -1.57
N VAL A 232 7.99 -13.02 -0.30
CA VAL A 232 8.79 -11.85 0.09
C VAL A 232 10.18 -11.87 -0.55
N SER A 233 10.81 -13.04 -0.63
CA SER A 233 12.10 -13.23 -1.29
C SER A 233 12.06 -12.93 -2.80
N ALA A 234 10.91 -13.11 -3.45
CA ALA A 234 10.72 -12.75 -4.86
C ALA A 234 10.62 -11.23 -5.09
N PHE A 235 10.30 -10.44 -4.06
CA PHE A 235 10.13 -8.98 -4.16
C PHE A 235 11.18 -8.16 -3.41
N THR A 236 12.08 -8.81 -2.68
CA THR A 236 13.26 -8.18 -2.07
C THR A 236 14.54 -8.44 -2.88
N GLU A 237 15.67 -7.97 -2.38
CA GLU A 237 17.00 -8.21 -2.92
C GLU A 237 18.00 -8.43 -1.77
N SER A 238 19.08 -9.16 -2.04
CA SER A 238 20.16 -9.36 -1.06
C SER A 238 20.88 -8.07 -0.71
N ASP A 239 21.28 -7.92 0.56
CA ASP A 239 22.05 -6.77 1.04
C ASP A 239 23.34 -6.58 0.25
N GLU A 240 24.01 -7.68 -0.12
CA GLU A 240 25.22 -7.64 -0.95
C GLU A 240 24.94 -7.04 -2.33
N ARG A 241 23.82 -7.42 -2.98
CA ARG A 241 23.49 -6.89 -4.31
C ARG A 241 23.03 -5.44 -4.24
N ILE A 242 22.25 -5.07 -3.22
CA ILE A 242 21.85 -3.67 -2.98
C ILE A 242 23.09 -2.81 -2.79
N HIS A 243 24.03 -3.24 -1.94
CA HIS A 243 25.28 -2.51 -1.73
C HIS A 243 26.06 -2.35 -3.03
N ALA A 244 26.21 -3.41 -3.82
CA ALA A 244 26.89 -3.36 -5.11
C ALA A 244 26.23 -2.35 -6.07
N LEU A 245 24.90 -2.36 -6.19
CA LEU A 245 24.15 -1.42 -7.03
C LEU A 245 24.37 0.05 -6.62
N HIS A 246 24.42 0.33 -5.31
CA HIS A 246 24.72 1.67 -4.81
C HIS A 246 26.13 2.13 -5.18
N GLN A 247 27.12 1.23 -5.16
CA GLN A 247 28.49 1.55 -5.59
C GLN A 247 28.57 1.76 -7.10
N GLU A 248 27.92 0.90 -7.89
CA GLU A 248 27.82 1.02 -9.35
C GLU A 248 27.22 2.39 -9.75
N GLY A 249 26.09 2.77 -9.14
CA GLY A 249 25.43 4.05 -9.40
C GLY A 249 26.28 5.27 -9.05
N LYS A 250 26.97 5.25 -7.90
CA LYS A 250 27.89 6.32 -7.49
C LYS A 250 29.05 6.49 -8.49
N ALA A 251 29.61 5.38 -8.98
CA ALA A 251 30.69 5.42 -9.96
C ALA A 251 30.23 6.07 -11.28
N ILE A 252 29.04 5.72 -11.78
CA ILE A 252 28.47 6.32 -13.00
C ILE A 252 28.32 7.84 -12.84
N LEU A 253 27.70 8.28 -11.75
CA LEU A 253 27.49 9.72 -11.48
C LEU A 253 28.80 10.50 -11.35
N SER A 254 29.86 9.88 -10.81
CA SER A 254 31.17 10.51 -10.71
C SER A 254 31.92 10.62 -12.04
N SER A 255 31.49 9.85 -13.06
CA SER A 255 32.08 9.82 -14.42
C SER A 255 31.31 10.65 -15.45
N SER A 256 30.18 11.23 -15.05
CA SER A 256 29.28 12.06 -15.87
C SER A 256 29.54 13.55 -15.65
#